data_AF-A0A448SA10-F1
#
_entry.id   AF-A0A448SA10-F1
#
_cell.length_a   1.000
_cell.length_b   1.000
_cell.length_c   1.000
_cell.angle_alpha   90.00
_cell.angle_beta   90.00
_cell.angle_gamma   90.00
#
_symmetry.space_group_name_H-M   'P 1'
#
loop_
_entity.id
_entity.type
_entity.pdbx_description
1 polymer ?
#
loop_
_entity_poly.entity_id
_entity_poly.type
_entity_poly.pdbx_seq_one_letter_code
_entity_poly.pdbx_strand_id
1 'polypeptide(L)'
;MKPGSRLLTHCNTGGLATAGVGTAIGVLLRAHQQGKIAQVWVDETRPLLQGGRLTAWELGELGIPYRLICDSMAASLMATGQVDAVWVGADRIAANGDVANKIGTYSLAVLAHYHRIPFYVAAPHTTHDPHCPDGAAIPIEQRAAEEVTGSAVALAPANGHRSMRQPTTRHSMSLQQH
;
A
#
# COMPACT_ATOMS: atom_id res chain seq x y z
N MET A 1 0.45 -9.01 14.03
CA MET A 1 1.74 -9.25 13.35
C MET A 1 2.63 -10.12 14.21
N LYS A 2 3.32 -11.10 13.62
CA LYS A 2 4.29 -11.97 14.31
C LYS A 2 5.72 -11.44 14.09
N PRO A 3 6.71 -11.79 14.93
CA PRO A 3 8.10 -11.47 14.65
C PRO A 3 8.51 -11.94 13.24
N GLY A 4 9.25 -11.10 12.51
CA GLY A 4 9.69 -11.39 11.15
C GLY A 4 8.65 -11.17 10.05
N SER A 5 7.56 -10.44 10.31
CA SER A 5 6.51 -10.20 9.31
C SER A 5 7.03 -9.35 8.14
N ARG A 6 6.64 -9.73 6.92
CA ARG A 6 6.83 -8.98 5.66
C ARG A 6 5.50 -8.36 5.26
N LEU A 7 5.44 -7.04 5.23
CA LEU A 7 4.19 -6.30 5.06
C LEU A 7 4.18 -5.60 3.71
N LEU A 8 3.01 -5.36 3.14
CA LEU A 8 2.85 -4.55 1.93
C LEU A 8 1.92 -3.37 2.21
N THR A 9 2.28 -2.19 1.71
CA THR A 9 1.49 -0.95 1.85
C THR A 9 1.36 -0.23 0.52
N HIS A 10 0.30 0.55 0.38
CA HIS A 10 -0.04 1.31 -0.82
C HIS A 10 -0.43 2.75 -0.47
N CYS A 11 -0.12 3.71 -1.35
CA CYS A 11 -0.23 5.15 -1.11
C CYS A 11 0.63 5.63 0.06
N ASN A 12 0.41 6.88 0.51
CA ASN A 12 0.98 7.42 1.73
C ASN A 12 -0.09 7.65 2.79
N THR A 13 0.15 7.14 3.99
CA THR A 13 -0.76 7.22 5.14
C THR A 13 -0.02 7.58 6.42
N GLY A 14 1.08 8.32 6.26
CA GLY A 14 1.98 8.75 7.32
C GLY A 14 1.59 10.04 8.02
N GLY A 15 2.54 10.60 8.74
CA GLY A 15 2.38 11.90 9.38
C GLY A 15 2.26 13.04 8.38
N LEU A 16 2.67 12.84 7.12
CA LEU A 16 2.40 13.79 6.06
C LEU A 16 0.94 13.77 5.58
N ALA A 17 0.20 12.69 5.87
CA ALA A 17 -1.21 12.54 5.51
C ALA A 17 -2.16 12.80 6.69
N THR A 18 -1.66 13.05 7.90
CA THR A 18 -2.46 13.21 9.13
C THR A 18 -1.84 14.25 10.07
N ALA A 19 -2.57 14.80 11.04
CA ALA A 19 -2.00 15.69 12.06
C ALA A 19 -1.18 14.95 13.15
N GLY A 20 -0.66 13.75 12.88
CA GLY A 20 -0.04 12.85 13.87
C GLY A 20 0.89 11.80 13.25
N VAL A 21 0.95 10.60 13.82
CA VAL A 21 1.89 9.54 13.41
C VAL A 21 1.49 8.85 12.09
N GLY A 22 0.31 9.15 11.55
CA GLY A 22 -0.29 8.42 10.42
C GLY A 22 -1.20 7.29 10.86
N THR A 23 -1.80 6.61 9.88
CA THR A 23 -2.66 5.44 10.10
C THR A 23 -1.89 4.15 9.85
N ALA A 24 -1.77 3.68 8.60
CA ALA A 24 -1.05 2.44 8.31
C ALA A 24 0.44 2.56 8.64
N ILE A 25 1.09 3.69 8.35
CA ILE A 25 2.47 3.95 8.78
C ILE A 25 2.60 3.96 10.31
N GLY A 26 1.59 4.45 11.04
CA GLY A 26 1.58 4.37 12.51
C GLY A 26 1.55 2.93 13.03
N VAL A 27 0.79 2.05 12.38
CA VAL A 27 0.80 0.61 12.67
C VAL A 27 2.19 0.01 12.38
N LEU A 28 2.78 0.35 11.23
CA LEU A 28 4.12 -0.11 10.85
C LEU A 28 5.18 0.34 11.86
N LEU A 29 5.15 1.61 12.28
CA LEU A 29 6.08 2.15 13.26
C LEU A 29 5.99 1.42 14.60
N ARG A 30 4.77 1.19 15.10
CA ARG A 30 4.60 0.44 16.36
C ARG A 30 5.07 -1.01 16.23
N ALA A 31 4.80 -1.66 15.12
CA ALA A 31 5.29 -3.02 14.88
C ALA A 31 6.82 -3.08 14.75
N HIS A 32 7.43 -2.08 14.11
CA HIS A 32 8.89 -1.96 14.00
C HIS A 32 9.54 -1.77 15.38
N GLN A 33 9.01 -0.86 16.22
CA GLN A 33 9.48 -0.65 17.59
C GLN A 33 9.38 -1.90 18.47
N GLN A 34 8.48 -2.82 18.12
CA GLN A 34 8.33 -4.12 18.79
C GLN A 34 9.21 -5.22 18.17
N GLY A 35 10.10 -4.90 17.21
CA GLY A 35 10.95 -5.86 16.52
C GLY A 35 10.20 -6.84 15.63
N LYS A 36 8.98 -6.51 15.19
CA LYS A 36 8.11 -7.44 14.46
C LYS A 36 8.25 -7.40 12.94
N ILE A 37 8.82 -6.34 12.40
CA ILE A 37 8.92 -6.12 10.95
C ILE A 37 10.28 -6.64 10.45
N ALA A 38 10.24 -7.60 9.52
CA ALA A 38 11.42 -7.96 8.71
C ALA A 38 11.58 -7.03 7.51
N GLN A 39 10.46 -6.68 6.85
CA GLN A 39 10.46 -5.93 5.60
C GLN A 39 9.09 -5.27 5.38
N VAL A 40 9.10 -4.06 4.81
CA VAL A 40 7.92 -3.44 4.20
C VAL A 40 8.12 -3.31 2.69
N TRP A 41 7.18 -3.83 1.91
CA TRP A 41 7.05 -3.58 0.48
C TRP A 41 6.18 -2.34 0.29
N VAL A 42 6.74 -1.33 -0.37
CA VAL A 42 6.06 -0.06 -0.63
C VAL A 42 5.76 -0.01 -2.12
N ASP A 43 4.49 -0.04 -2.47
CA ASP A 43 4.05 0.22 -3.83
C ASP A 43 4.33 1.68 -4.20
N GLU A 44 4.89 1.95 -5.37
CA GLU A 44 5.22 3.31 -5.80
C GLU A 44 3.99 4.23 -5.86
N THR A 45 2.82 3.67 -6.14
CA THR A 45 1.51 4.33 -6.18
C THR A 45 1.41 5.37 -7.31
N ARG A 46 1.35 4.89 -8.55
CA ARG A 46 1.07 5.78 -9.70
C ARG A 46 -0.37 6.35 -9.61
N PRO A 47 -0.63 7.53 -10.21
CA PRO A 47 0.31 8.37 -10.98
C PRO A 47 1.23 9.26 -10.13
N LEU A 48 0.79 9.67 -8.94
CA LEU A 48 1.43 10.73 -8.14
C LEU A 48 2.69 10.29 -7.37
N LEU A 49 2.96 8.99 -7.36
CA LEU A 49 4.11 8.35 -6.72
C LEU A 49 4.13 8.60 -5.21
N GLN A 50 2.99 8.57 -4.52
CA GLN A 50 2.94 8.83 -3.08
C GLN A 50 3.78 7.82 -2.29
N GLY A 51 3.73 6.54 -2.64
CA GLY A 51 4.54 5.53 -1.97
C GLY A 51 6.03 5.70 -2.25
N GLY A 52 6.39 5.98 -3.50
CA GLY A 52 7.79 6.23 -3.90
C GLY A 52 8.40 7.50 -3.32
N ARG A 53 7.62 8.59 -3.22
CA ARG A 53 8.12 9.91 -2.80
C ARG A 53 7.96 10.16 -1.31
N LEU A 54 6.82 9.78 -0.73
CA LEU A 54 6.45 10.15 0.63
C LEU A 54 6.64 8.96 1.58
N THR A 55 6.03 7.81 1.30
CA THR A 55 6.12 6.65 2.21
C THR A 55 7.54 6.13 2.33
N ALA A 56 8.24 5.95 1.21
CA ALA A 56 9.64 5.56 1.21
C ALA A 56 10.50 6.53 2.04
N TRP A 57 10.27 7.85 1.90
CA TRP A 57 10.99 8.85 2.69
C TRP A 57 10.66 8.73 4.19
N GLU A 58 9.38 8.68 4.56
CA GLU A 58 8.95 8.57 5.97
C GLU A 58 9.48 7.28 6.62
N LEU A 59 9.41 6.13 5.94
CA LEU A 59 9.96 4.87 6.47
C LEU A 59 11.48 4.93 6.62
N GLY A 60 12.17 5.62 5.72
CA GLY A 60 13.62 5.87 5.81
C GLY A 60 13.98 6.68 7.05
N GLU A 61 13.31 7.80 7.29
CA GLU A 61 13.51 8.64 8.48
C GLU A 61 13.19 7.89 9.78
N LEU A 62 12.21 7.00 9.75
CA LEU A 62 11.81 6.18 10.90
C LEU A 62 12.68 4.92 11.10
N GLY A 63 13.66 4.65 10.22
CA GLY A 63 14.51 3.46 10.27
C GLY A 63 13.78 2.14 10.02
N ILE A 64 12.56 2.18 9.47
CA ILE A 64 11.77 0.98 9.20
C ILE A 64 12.32 0.31 7.93
N PRO A 65 12.67 -0.99 7.95
CA PRO A 65 13.24 -1.65 6.77
C PRO A 65 12.18 -1.75 5.66
N TYR A 66 12.47 -1.14 4.52
CA TYR A 66 11.54 -1.13 3.39
C TYR A 66 12.23 -1.35 2.04
N ARG A 67 11.42 -1.66 1.01
CA ARG A 67 11.81 -1.62 -0.41
C ARG A 67 10.65 -1.08 -1.23
N LEU A 68 11.00 -0.16 -2.12
CA LEU A 68 10.10 0.34 -3.15
C LEU A 68 9.96 -0.70 -4.27
N ILE A 69 8.72 -0.89 -4.73
CA ILE A 69 8.35 -1.75 -5.85
C ILE A 69 7.37 -1.01 -6.76
N CYS A 70 7.31 -1.40 -8.04
CA CYS A 70 6.22 -0.95 -8.89
C CYS A 70 4.91 -1.61 -8.44
N ASP A 71 3.78 -0.94 -8.63
CA ASP A 71 2.44 -1.43 -8.27
C ASP A 71 2.17 -2.83 -8.88
N SER A 72 2.68 -3.07 -10.10
CA SER A 72 2.55 -4.34 -10.81
C SER A 72 3.34 -5.52 -10.24
N MET A 73 4.26 -5.28 -9.29
CA MET A 73 5.06 -6.34 -8.66
C MET A 73 4.34 -7.02 -7.48
N ALA A 74 3.28 -6.41 -6.95
CA ALA A 74 2.57 -6.89 -5.76
C ALA A 74 2.10 -8.36 -5.91
N ALA A 75 1.48 -8.69 -7.04
CA ALA A 75 1.00 -10.06 -7.32
C ALA A 75 2.14 -11.09 -7.31
N SER A 76 3.29 -10.76 -7.90
CA SER A 76 4.47 -11.64 -7.94
C SER A 76 5.00 -11.94 -6.53
N LEU A 77 5.04 -10.91 -5.68
CA LEU A 77 5.48 -11.04 -4.29
C LEU A 77 4.48 -11.85 -3.45
N MET A 78 3.18 -11.63 -3.66
CA MET A 78 2.14 -12.42 -2.99
C MET A 78 2.21 -13.90 -3.42
N ALA A 79 2.36 -14.18 -4.72
CA ALA A 79 2.46 -15.54 -5.26
C ALA A 79 3.69 -16.31 -4.76
N THR A 80 4.80 -15.61 -4.52
CA THR A 80 6.04 -16.19 -3.99
C THR A 80 6.07 -16.23 -2.46
N GLY A 81 4.95 -15.90 -1.80
CA GLY A 81 4.84 -15.93 -0.35
C GLY A 81 5.76 -14.92 0.34
N GLN A 82 6.05 -13.78 -0.30
CA GLN A 82 6.90 -12.70 0.23
C GLN A 82 6.12 -11.62 0.98
N VAL A 83 4.79 -11.74 1.05
CA VAL A 83 3.88 -10.82 1.75
C VAL A 83 3.04 -11.62 2.73
N ASP A 84 3.11 -11.26 4.01
CA ASP A 84 2.38 -11.92 5.11
C ASP A 84 1.08 -11.20 5.47
N ALA A 85 1.00 -9.89 5.21
CA ALA A 85 -0.20 -9.09 5.37
C ALA A 85 -0.11 -7.79 4.56
N VAL A 86 -1.27 -7.27 4.16
CA VAL A 86 -1.41 -5.95 3.53
C VAL A 86 -2.00 -4.97 4.55
N TRP A 87 -1.43 -3.77 4.63
CA TRP A 87 -1.95 -2.67 5.44
C TRP A 87 -2.07 -1.41 4.59
N VAL A 88 -3.27 -0.84 4.54
CA VAL A 88 -3.55 0.40 3.80
C VAL A 88 -4.32 1.38 4.68
N GLY A 89 -4.42 2.63 4.22
CA GLY A 89 -5.32 3.62 4.80
C GLY A 89 -6.70 3.59 4.16
N ALA A 90 -7.50 4.62 4.46
CA ALA A 90 -8.76 4.90 3.81
C ALA A 90 -8.98 6.41 3.71
N ASP A 91 -9.61 6.83 2.62
CA ASP A 91 -10.11 8.20 2.43
C ASP A 91 -11.55 8.32 2.97
N ARG A 92 -12.36 7.26 2.79
CA ARG A 92 -13.73 7.15 3.32
C ARG A 92 -14.10 5.69 3.54
N ILE A 93 -14.84 5.41 4.62
CA ILE A 93 -15.44 4.10 4.89
C ILE A 93 -16.96 4.30 4.99
N ALA A 94 -17.73 3.66 4.12
CA ALA A 94 -19.19 3.71 4.12
C ALA A 94 -19.80 2.91 5.30
N ALA A 95 -21.09 3.10 5.55
CA ALA A 95 -21.81 2.47 6.65
C ALA A 95 -21.83 0.93 6.57
N ASN A 96 -21.80 0.36 5.36
CA ASN A 96 -21.70 -1.08 5.15
C ASN A 96 -20.26 -1.63 5.27
N GLY A 97 -19.27 -0.77 5.48
CA GLY A 97 -17.85 -1.12 5.57
C GLY A 97 -17.07 -1.04 4.27
N ASP A 98 -17.69 -0.67 3.14
CA ASP A 98 -16.98 -0.44 1.89
C ASP A 98 -15.98 0.70 2.03
N VAL A 99 -14.79 0.51 1.46
CA VAL A 99 -13.66 1.42 1.65
C VAL A 99 -13.30 2.07 0.34
N ALA A 100 -13.33 3.40 0.30
CA ALA A 100 -12.63 4.19 -0.69
C ALA A 100 -11.23 4.56 -0.18
N ASN A 101 -10.24 4.34 -1.03
CA ASN A 101 -8.85 4.70 -0.82
C ASN A 101 -8.21 4.97 -2.19
N LYS A 102 -6.91 5.26 -2.22
CA LYS A 102 -6.14 5.46 -3.45
C LYS A 102 -6.34 4.33 -4.48
N ILE A 103 -6.48 4.72 -5.74
CA ILE A 103 -6.49 3.80 -6.90
C ILE A 103 -5.34 2.78 -6.78
N GLY A 104 -5.63 1.51 -7.07
CA GLY A 104 -4.72 0.38 -6.83
C GLY A 104 -5.10 -0.45 -5.59
N THR A 105 -5.73 0.16 -4.57
CA THR A 105 -6.16 -0.54 -3.34
C THR A 105 -7.11 -1.71 -3.63
N TYR A 106 -8.09 -1.52 -4.52
CA TYR A 106 -9.03 -2.58 -4.88
C TYR A 106 -8.31 -3.78 -5.54
N SER A 107 -7.42 -3.52 -6.50
CA SER A 107 -6.61 -4.56 -7.15
C SER A 107 -5.79 -5.33 -6.12
N LEU A 108 -5.19 -4.62 -5.15
CA LEU A 108 -4.44 -5.21 -4.04
C LEU A 108 -5.31 -6.10 -3.15
N ALA A 109 -6.55 -5.69 -2.85
CA ALA A 109 -7.50 -6.46 -2.06
C ALA A 109 -7.92 -7.75 -2.78
N VAL A 110 -8.18 -7.68 -4.10
CA VAL A 110 -8.49 -8.85 -4.93
C VAL A 110 -7.31 -9.83 -4.94
N LEU A 111 -6.08 -9.33 -5.14
CA LEU A 111 -4.87 -10.15 -5.11
C LEU A 111 -4.63 -10.78 -3.74
N ALA A 112 -4.79 -10.00 -2.66
CA ALA A 112 -4.65 -10.49 -1.30
C ALA A 112 -5.67 -11.60 -1.01
N HIS A 113 -6.93 -11.44 -1.42
CA HIS A 113 -7.95 -12.47 -1.31
C HIS A 113 -7.57 -13.75 -2.07
N TYR A 114 -7.19 -13.62 -3.33
CA TYR A 114 -6.75 -14.74 -4.18
C TYR A 114 -5.58 -15.53 -3.55
N HIS A 115 -4.60 -14.82 -3.01
CA HIS A 115 -3.44 -15.43 -2.34
C HIS A 115 -3.68 -15.79 -0.87
N ARG A 116 -4.88 -15.57 -0.33
CA ARG A 116 -5.26 -15.80 1.08
C ARG A 116 -4.37 -15.05 2.08
N ILE A 117 -4.01 -13.82 1.72
CA ILE A 117 -3.24 -12.89 2.54
C ILE A 117 -4.20 -11.97 3.28
N PRO A 118 -4.07 -11.81 4.61
CA PRO A 118 -4.88 -10.86 5.37
C PRO A 118 -4.72 -9.42 4.85
N PHE A 119 -5.84 -8.74 4.63
CA PHE A 119 -5.91 -7.36 4.16
C PHE A 119 -6.54 -6.49 5.25
N TYR A 120 -5.80 -5.48 5.72
CA TYR A 120 -6.23 -4.61 6.81
C TYR A 120 -6.28 -3.16 6.36
N VAL A 121 -7.34 -2.47 6.81
CA VAL A 121 -7.53 -1.03 6.63
C VAL A 121 -7.33 -0.36 7.99
N ALA A 122 -6.40 0.57 8.07
CA ALA A 122 -6.15 1.40 9.24
C ALA A 122 -6.64 2.83 8.96
N ALA A 123 -7.67 3.27 9.69
CA ALA A 123 -8.24 4.60 9.56
C ALA A 123 -8.80 5.09 10.91
N PRO A 124 -8.83 6.40 11.16
CA PRO A 124 -9.50 6.95 12.34
C PRO A 124 -11.03 6.80 12.20
N HIS A 125 -11.73 6.83 13.32
CA HIS A 125 -13.20 6.80 13.34
C HIS A 125 -13.83 7.94 12.51
N THR A 126 -13.15 9.09 12.39
CA THR A 126 -13.60 10.23 11.59
C THR A 126 -13.64 9.94 10.09
N THR A 127 -12.98 8.89 9.61
CA THR A 127 -13.05 8.44 8.20
C THR A 127 -14.30 7.62 7.92
N HIS A 128 -14.98 7.10 8.95
CA HIS A 128 -16.26 6.40 8.81
C HIS A 128 -17.38 7.41 8.58
N ASP A 129 -18.10 7.23 7.47
CA ASP A 129 -19.23 8.05 7.05
C ASP A 129 -20.53 7.25 7.20
N PRO A 130 -21.28 7.44 8.31
CA PRO A 130 -22.52 6.70 8.54
C PRO A 130 -23.67 7.12 7.60
N HIS A 131 -23.52 8.22 6.86
CA HIS A 131 -24.55 8.70 5.92
C HIS A 131 -24.32 8.21 4.49
N CYS A 132 -23.17 7.61 4.22
CA CYS A 132 -22.86 6.97 2.94
C CYS A 132 -23.25 5.49 3.05
N PRO A 133 -24.29 5.01 2.34
CA PRO A 133 -24.81 3.66 2.55
C PRO A 133 -23.83 2.56 2.13
N ASP A 134 -23.13 2.76 1.01
CA ASP A 134 -22.23 1.79 0.40
C ASP A 134 -21.15 2.46 -0.46
N GLY A 135 -20.24 1.65 -1.01
CA GLY A 135 -19.14 2.12 -1.85
C GLY A 135 -19.60 2.77 -3.17
N ALA A 136 -20.78 2.42 -3.68
CA ALA A 136 -21.31 3.01 -4.91
C ALA A 136 -21.78 4.46 -4.70
N ALA A 137 -22.14 4.82 -3.47
CA ALA A 137 -22.48 6.18 -3.09
C ALA A 137 -21.26 7.07 -2.78
N ILE A 138 -20.03 6.53 -2.79
CA ILE A 138 -18.81 7.33 -2.53
C ILE A 138 -18.41 8.08 -3.81
N PRO A 139 -18.35 9.43 -3.80
CA PRO A 139 -17.87 10.18 -4.95
C PRO A 139 -16.39 9.90 -5.23
N ILE A 140 -16.08 9.48 -6.45
CA ILE A 140 -14.70 9.23 -6.89
C ILE A 140 -14.15 10.46 -7.60
N GLU A 141 -13.08 11.03 -7.04
CA GLU A 141 -12.36 12.14 -7.65
C GLU A 141 -11.75 11.71 -8.99
N GLN A 142 -12.01 12.49 -10.04
CA GLN A 142 -11.33 12.40 -11.33
C GLN A 142 -10.38 13.59 -11.45
N ARG A 143 -9.12 13.32 -11.78
CA ARG A 143 -8.05 14.32 -11.83
C ARG A 143 -7.55 14.51 -13.26
N ALA A 144 -6.71 15.54 -13.44
CA ALA A 144 -6.22 15.95 -14.74
C ALA A 144 -5.33 14.87 -15.39
N ALA A 145 -5.44 14.69 -16.71
CA ALA A 145 -4.76 13.61 -17.45
C ALA A 145 -3.23 13.73 -17.41
N GLU A 146 -2.72 14.93 -17.15
CA GLU A 146 -1.31 15.27 -17.01
C GLU A 146 -0.63 14.51 -15.86
N GLU A 147 -1.37 14.08 -14.84
CA GLU A 147 -0.80 13.21 -13.79
C GLU A 147 -0.33 11.87 -14.38
N VAL A 148 -1.00 11.38 -15.43
CA VAL A 148 -0.64 10.14 -16.12
C VAL A 148 0.37 10.39 -17.24
N THR A 149 0.16 11.44 -18.05
CA THR A 149 0.97 11.72 -19.26
C THR A 149 2.24 12.51 -18.98
N GLY A 150 2.35 13.17 -17.82
CA GLY A 150 3.49 13.99 -17.43
C GLY A 150 4.79 13.21 -17.22
N SER A 151 5.92 13.92 -17.32
CA SER A 151 7.26 13.36 -17.24
C SER A 151 7.63 12.85 -15.84
N ALA A 152 8.41 11.76 -15.80
CA ALA A 152 8.76 11.01 -14.60
C ALA A 152 9.50 11.87 -13.55
N VAL A 153 8.84 12.11 -12.42
CA VAL A 153 9.49 12.57 -11.20
C VAL A 153 10.35 11.42 -10.65
N ALA A 154 11.51 11.73 -10.09
CA ALA A 154 12.40 10.73 -9.49
C ALA A 154 11.62 9.79 -8.53
N LEU A 155 11.80 8.48 -8.74
CA LEU A 155 10.97 7.42 -8.15
C LEU A 155 11.20 7.23 -6.63
N ALA A 156 12.33 7.69 -6.09
CA ALA A 156 12.69 7.58 -4.67
C ALA A 156 13.83 8.53 -4.27
N PRO A 157 13.96 8.91 -2.98
CA PRO A 157 15.17 9.56 -2.48
C PRO A 157 16.41 8.65 -2.60
N ALA A 158 17.57 9.23 -2.95
CA ALA A 158 18.79 8.49 -3.29
C ALA A 158 19.37 7.61 -2.16
N ASN A 159 18.94 7.82 -0.91
CA ASN A 159 19.53 7.17 0.28
C ASN A 159 18.66 6.03 0.87
N GLY A 160 17.58 5.63 0.20
CA GLY A 160 16.72 4.52 0.64
C GLY A 160 17.20 3.16 0.13
N HIS A 161 17.27 2.15 1.01
CA HIS A 161 17.70 0.79 0.71
C HIS A 161 17.15 0.23 -0.63
N ARG A 162 18.08 -0.16 -1.52
CA ARG A 162 17.95 -0.91 -2.80
C ARG A 162 16.52 -1.13 -3.31
N SER A 163 16.09 -0.32 -4.29
CA SER A 163 14.99 -0.67 -5.22
C SER A 163 15.17 -2.11 -5.72
N MET A 164 14.10 -2.91 -5.70
CA MET A 164 14.16 -4.26 -6.26
C MET A 164 14.13 -4.17 -7.79
N ARG A 165 15.21 -4.59 -8.45
CA ARG A 165 15.12 -4.95 -9.88
C ARG A 165 14.23 -6.19 -9.97
N GLN A 166 13.23 -6.17 -10.85
CA GLN A 166 12.35 -7.33 -11.07
C GLN A 166 13.21 -8.60 -11.18
N PRO A 167 13.06 -9.58 -10.27
CA PRO A 167 13.57 -10.90 -10.56
C PRO A 167 12.74 -11.42 -11.72
N THR A 168 13.40 -11.87 -12.78
CA THR A 168 12.78 -12.61 -13.89
C THR A 168 12.32 -13.98 -13.40
N THR A 169 11.37 -14.02 -12.46
CA THR A 169 10.73 -15.28 -12.05
C THR A 169 9.82 -15.72 -13.18
N ARG A 170 10.11 -16.89 -13.77
CA ARG A 170 9.19 -17.59 -14.66
C ARG A 170 7.95 -17.97 -13.85
N HIS A 171 6.93 -17.12 -13.86
CA HIS A 171 5.60 -17.53 -13.42
C HIS A 171 5.07 -18.51 -14.46
N SER A 172 5.06 -19.81 -14.17
CA SER A 172 4.31 -20.78 -14.96
C SER A 172 2.82 -20.51 -14.73
N MET A 173 2.23 -19.64 -15.55
CA MET A 173 0.78 -19.44 -15.55
C MET A 173 0.14 -20.70 -16.16
N SER A 174 -0.21 -21.66 -15.32
CA SER A 174 -1.25 -22.62 -15.68
C SER A 174 -2.56 -21.87 -15.57
N LEU A 175 -3.02 -21.29 -16.68
CA LEU A 175 -4.39 -20.82 -16.79
C LEU A 175 -5.28 -22.05 -16.69
N GLN A 176 -5.76 -22.36 -15.48
CA GLN A 176 -6.92 -23.25 -15.35
C GLN A 176 -8.10 -22.48 -15.92
N GLN A 177 -8.42 -22.80 -17.18
CA GLN A 177 -9.68 -22.43 -17.79
C GLN A 177 -10.78 -23.10 -16.97
N HIS A 178 -11.56 -22.30 -16.24
CA HIS A 178 -12.85 -22.68 -15.70
C HIS A 178 -13.93 -22.05 -16.56
#